data_AF-A0A4Y2G4D8-F1
#
_entry.id   AF-A0A4Y2G4D8-F1
#
_cell.length_a   1.000
_cell.length_b   1.000
_cell.length_c   1.000
_cell.angle_alpha   90.00
_cell.angle_beta   90.00
_cell.angle_gamma   90.00
#
_symmetry.space_group_name_H-M   'P 1'
#
loop_
_entity.id
_entity.type
_entity.pdbx_description
1 polymer ?
#
loop_
_entity_poly.entity_id
_entity_poly.type
_entity_poly.pdbx_seq_one_letter_code
_entity_poly.pdbx_strand_id
1 'polypeptide(L)'
;MPQASVLGVAIEESSRGQQLLDVVFKHLNLMETAYFGLRFVDATGQRHWLDPNKNIVKQMKGLETFTFYFGVKFYASDPCKLLEEITRYQFFLQVKQDIYQGRLPLTYDLAAELFAYAIQCK
;
A
#
# COMPACT_ATOMS: atom_id res chain seq x y z
N MET A 1 6.70 -14.54 -2.58
CA MET A 1 7.87 -13.96 -1.87
C MET A 1 7.44 -12.65 -1.21
N PRO A 2 7.28 -12.58 0.13
CA PRO A 2 7.17 -11.28 0.76
C PRO A 2 8.34 -11.03 1.71
N GLN A 3 9.12 -9.98 1.43
CA GLN A 3 9.50 -9.08 2.51
C GLN A 3 8.22 -8.32 2.90
N ALA A 4 7.34 -8.96 3.67
CA ALA A 4 6.31 -8.22 4.38
C ALA A 4 7.01 -7.65 5.61
N SER A 5 7.48 -6.41 5.54
CA SER A 5 7.90 -5.68 6.73
C SER A 5 6.63 -5.37 7.54
N VAL A 6 6.62 -5.80 8.81
CA VAL A 6 5.56 -5.47 9.74
C VAL A 6 6.07 -4.34 10.63
N LEU A 7 5.34 -3.23 10.67
CA LEU A 7 5.62 -2.10 11.53
C LEU A 7 4.60 -2.05 12.68
N GLY A 8 5.07 -2.18 13.92
CA GLY A 8 4.24 -1.95 15.10
C GLY A 8 4.15 -0.45 15.41
N VAL A 9 2.94 0.09 15.51
CA VAL A 9 2.68 1.51 15.81
C VAL A 9 1.70 1.61 16.98
N ALA A 10 2.06 2.38 18.00
CA ALA A 10 1.13 2.71 19.09
C ALA A 10 0.12 3.75 18.58
N ILE A 11 -1.18 3.48 18.78
CA ILE A 11 -2.27 4.36 18.35
C ILE A 11 -2.99 4.84 19.60
N GLU A 12 -3.08 6.16 19.77
CA GLU A 12 -3.85 6.77 20.83
C GLU A 12 -5.32 6.91 20.42
N GLU A 13 -6.22 7.02 21.40
CA GLU A 13 -7.66 7.20 21.11
C GLU A 13 -7.95 8.43 20.28
N SER A 14 -7.11 9.47 20.37
CA SER A 14 -7.27 10.73 19.64
C SER A 14 -6.67 10.69 18.23
N SER A 15 -5.88 9.66 17.90
CA SER A 15 -5.05 9.65 16.69
C SER A 15 -5.87 9.73 15.41
N ARG A 16 -5.43 10.58 14.48
CA ARG A 16 -6.03 10.75 13.14
C ARG A 16 -5.33 9.89 12.11
N GLY A 17 -6.05 9.54 11.04
CA GLY A 17 -5.50 8.71 9.96
C GLY A 17 -4.21 9.28 9.36
N GLN A 18 -4.11 10.62 9.25
CA GLN A 18 -2.91 11.29 8.76
C GLN A 18 -1.66 10.98 9.60
N GLN A 19 -1.78 10.91 10.93
CA GLN A 19 -0.62 10.64 11.80
C GLN A 19 -0.04 9.26 11.55
N LEU A 20 -0.89 8.25 11.32
CA LEU A 20 -0.42 6.90 10.98
C LEU A 20 0.20 6.86 9.58
N LEU A 21 -0.38 7.58 8.61
CA LEU A 21 0.19 7.73 7.27
C LEU A 21 1.59 8.36 7.34
N ASP A 22 1.76 9.43 8.10
CA ASP A 22 3.05 10.12 8.27
C ASP A 22 4.12 9.19 8.87
N VAL A 23 3.75 8.37 9.87
CA VAL A 23 4.66 7.36 10.45
C VAL A 23 5.11 6.35 9.39
N VAL A 24 4.18 5.85 8.58
CA VAL A 24 4.50 4.86 7.54
C VAL A 24 5.33 5.48 6.42
N PHE A 25 4.98 6.69 5.95
CA PHE A 25 5.73 7.39 4.92
C PHE A 25 7.15 7.71 5.38
N LYS A 26 7.32 8.15 6.63
CA LYS A 26 8.64 8.37 7.22
C LYS A 26 9.43 7.06 7.34
N HIS A 27 8.80 5.97 7.77
CA HIS A 27 9.46 4.66 7.88
C HIS A 27 9.97 4.15 6.52
N LEU A 28 9.21 4.40 5.46
CA LEU A 28 9.57 4.01 4.09
C LEU A 28 10.44 5.06 3.36
N ASN A 29 10.74 6.20 3.98
CA ASN A 29 11.42 7.33 3.36
C ASN A 29 10.73 7.82 2.06
N LEU A 30 9.39 7.91 2.08
CA LEU A 30 8.58 8.33 0.92
C LEU A 30 8.33 9.83 0.92
N MET A 31 8.74 10.51 -0.16
CA MET A 31 8.44 11.92 -0.42
C MET A 31 7.18 12.11 -1.29
N GLU A 32 7.00 11.26 -2.31
CA GLU A 32 5.85 11.31 -3.23
C GLU A 32 4.63 10.58 -2.65
N THR A 33 4.11 11.07 -1.53
CA THR A 33 3.09 10.37 -0.72
C THR A 33 1.69 10.35 -1.33
N ALA A 34 1.41 11.23 -2.30
CA ALA A 34 0.11 11.42 -2.92
C ALA A 34 -0.46 10.16 -3.60
N TYR A 35 0.42 9.21 -3.98
CA TYR A 35 0.02 7.98 -4.66
C TYR A 35 -0.40 6.86 -3.71
N PHE A 36 -0.09 6.97 -2.42
CA PHE A 36 -0.17 5.85 -1.49
C PHE A 36 -1.25 6.05 -0.43
N GLY A 37 -1.60 4.96 0.25
CA GLY A 37 -2.47 5.00 1.41
C GLY A 37 -2.40 3.72 2.23
N LEU A 38 -3.21 3.69 3.28
CA LEU A 38 -3.42 2.51 4.11
C LEU A 38 -4.83 1.97 3.89
N ARG A 39 -4.94 0.66 3.66
CA ARG A 39 -6.22 -0.05 3.63
C ARG A 39 -6.42 -0.85 4.90
N PHE A 40 -7.66 -1.04 5.30
CA PHE A 40 -8.04 -1.99 6.34
C PHE A 40 -9.24 -2.82 5.87
N VAL A 41 -9.51 -3.89 6.58
CA VAL A 41 -10.70 -4.72 6.38
C VAL A 41 -11.60 -4.52 7.59
N ASP A 42 -12.86 -4.16 7.37
CA ASP A 42 -13.81 -3.99 8.46
C ASP A 42 -14.35 -5.33 8.97
N ALA A 43 -15.20 -5.27 10.01
CA ALA A 43 -15.80 -6.46 10.62
C ALA A 43 -16.69 -7.27 9.66
N THR A 44 -17.09 -6.70 8.52
CA THR A 44 -17.88 -7.38 7.48
C THR A 44 -17.02 -8.00 6.37
N GLY A 45 -15.69 -7.83 6.45
CA GLY A 45 -14.76 -8.28 5.41
C GLY A 45 -14.60 -7.29 4.25
N GLN A 46 -15.23 -6.11 4.32
CA GLN A 46 -15.11 -5.10 3.28
C GLN A 46 -13.80 -4.33 3.41
N ARG A 47 -13.15 -4.06 2.27
CA ARG A 47 -11.90 -3.30 2.20
C ARG A 47 -12.19 -1.80 2.13
N HIS A 48 -11.53 -1.04 2.99
CA HIS A 48 -11.64 0.42 3.05
C HIS A 48 -10.27 1.08 3.00
N TRP A 49 -10.21 2.29 2.46
CA TRP A 49 -9.05 3.16 2.62
C TRP A 49 -9.20 3.98 3.89
N LEU A 50 -8.12 4.11 4.65
CA LEU A 50 -8.05 4.99 5.81
C LEU A 50 -8.25 6.43 5.36
N ASP A 51 -9.21 7.12 5.99
CA ASP A 51 -9.45 8.55 5.81
C ASP A 51 -8.47 9.34 6.68
N PRO A 52 -7.60 10.18 6.09
CA PRO A 52 -6.58 10.91 6.83
C PRO A 52 -7.16 11.92 7.83
N ASN A 53 -8.35 12.45 7.54
CA ASN A 53 -8.97 13.53 8.31
C ASN A 53 -9.79 13.01 9.49
N LYS A 54 -10.06 11.70 9.54
CA LYS A 54 -10.88 11.08 10.59
C LYS A 54 -10.00 10.40 11.63
N ASN A 55 -10.56 10.29 12.83
CA ASN A 55 -9.97 9.50 13.90
C ASN A 55 -9.89 8.02 13.52
N ILE A 56 -8.79 7.35 13.86
CA ILE A 56 -8.54 5.95 13.47
C ILE A 56 -9.53 5.01 14.17
N VAL A 57 -9.67 5.13 15.49
CA VAL A 57 -10.57 4.26 16.29
C VAL A 57 -12.01 4.36 15.79
N LYS A 58 -12.47 5.56 15.40
CA LYS A 58 -13.82 5.76 14.84
C LYS A 58 -14.04 5.07 13.49
N GLN A 59 -12.98 4.80 12.72
CA GLN A 59 -13.04 4.08 11.43
C GLN A 59 -12.96 2.56 11.61
N MET A 60 -12.32 2.11 12.69
CA MET A 60 -12.03 0.70 12.99
C MET A 60 -13.05 0.07 13.97
N LYS A 61 -14.29 0.57 13.99
CA LYS A 61 -15.30 0.12 14.96
C LYS A 61 -15.55 -1.38 14.84
N GLY A 62 -15.58 -2.06 15.99
CA GLY A 62 -15.87 -3.50 16.07
C GLY A 62 -14.67 -4.40 15.74
N LEU A 63 -13.47 -3.85 15.59
CA LEU A 63 -12.24 -4.62 15.41
C LEU A 63 -11.45 -4.66 16.71
N GLU A 64 -11.05 -5.87 17.13
CA GLU A 64 -10.19 -6.07 18.31
C GLU A 64 -8.72 -5.73 18.01
N THR A 65 -8.28 -5.96 16.77
CA THR A 65 -6.91 -5.70 16.32
C THR A 65 -6.92 -4.79 15.09
N PHE A 66 -6.09 -3.76 15.09
CA PHE A 66 -5.97 -2.85 13.96
C PHE A 66 -4.86 -3.34 13.02
N THR A 67 -5.23 -3.86 11.86
CA THR A 67 -4.28 -4.23 10.80
C THR A 67 -4.48 -3.33 9.59
N PHE A 68 -3.41 -2.69 9.15
CA PHE A 68 -3.38 -1.84 7.97
C PHE A 68 -2.44 -2.39 6.92
N TYR A 69 -2.81 -2.20 5.66
CA TYR A 69 -2.05 -2.61 4.50
C TYR A 69 -1.67 -1.38 3.69
N PHE A 70 -0.38 -1.10 3.61
CA PHE A 70 0.15 -0.09 2.71
C PHE A 70 -0.07 -0.50 1.24
N GLY A 71 -0.33 0.46 0.37
CA GLY A 71 -0.42 0.21 -1.07
C GLY A 71 -0.66 1.46 -1.88
N VAL A 72 -0.64 1.28 -3.21
CA VAL A 72 -0.95 2.35 -4.16
C VAL A 72 -2.45 2.58 -4.20
N LYS A 73 -2.86 3.83 -3.96
CA LYS A 73 -4.24 4.31 -4.07
C LYS A 73 -4.52 4.93 -5.44
N PHE A 74 -3.54 5.61 -6.00
CA PHE A 74 -3.62 6.25 -7.32
C PHE A 74 -2.41 5.87 -8.15
N TYR A 75 -2.63 5.20 -9.28
CA TYR A 75 -1.54 4.85 -10.17
C TYR A 75 -1.18 6.06 -11.04
N ALA A 76 0.10 6.36 -11.16
CA ALA A 76 0.59 7.32 -12.13
C ALA A 76 0.25 6.84 -13.55
N SER A 77 -0.27 7.74 -14.38
CA SER A 77 -0.55 7.45 -15.79
C SER A 77 0.72 7.23 -16.61
N ASP A 78 1.84 7.80 -16.15
CA ASP A 78 3.17 7.64 -16.73
C ASP A 78 4.19 7.35 -15.61
N PRO A 79 4.66 6.10 -15.48
CA PRO A 79 5.63 5.70 -14.47
C PRO A 79 6.96 6.45 -14.55
N CYS A 80 7.32 6.99 -15.73
CA CYS A 80 8.55 7.77 -15.93
C CYS A 80 8.52 9.12 -15.21
N LYS A 81 7.35 9.57 -14.74
CA LYS A 81 7.19 10.80 -13.96
C LYS A 81 7.43 10.63 -12.46
N LEU A 82 7.53 9.39 -11.98
CA LEU A 82 7.88 9.11 -10.58
C LEU A 82 9.35 9.46 -10.39
N LEU A 83 9.63 10.44 -9.52
CA LEU A 83 10.98 11.00 -9.37
C LEU A 83 11.86 10.12 -8.49
N GLU A 84 11.30 9.62 -7.39
CA GLU A 84 12.05 8.88 -6.39
C GLU A 84 12.12 7.39 -6.74
N GLU A 85 13.30 6.80 -6.59
CA GLU A 85 13.50 5.35 -6.80
C GLU A 85 12.64 4.51 -5.86
N ILE A 86 12.52 4.94 -4.59
CA ILE A 86 11.67 4.26 -3.62
C ILE A 86 10.19 4.28 -4.04
N THR A 87 9.70 5.36 -4.64
CA THR A 87 8.33 5.43 -5.17
C THR A 87 8.13 4.43 -6.29
N ARG A 88 9.05 4.38 -7.27
CA ARG A 88 9.03 3.41 -8.37
C ARG A 88 9.06 1.96 -7.85
N TYR A 89 9.89 1.70 -6.84
CA TYR A 89 10.00 0.40 -6.22
C TYR A 89 8.69 -0.02 -5.52
N GLN A 90 8.04 0.87 -4.77
CA GLN A 90 6.75 0.56 -4.15
C GLN A 90 5.64 0.31 -5.19
N PHE A 91 5.64 1.04 -6.31
CA PHE A 91 4.76 0.76 -7.44
C PHE A 91 5.01 -0.62 -8.04
N PHE A 92 6.27 -0.98 -8.27
CA PHE A 92 6.64 -2.31 -8.74
C PHE A 92 6.14 -3.42 -7.80
N LEU A 93 6.35 -3.27 -6.48
CA LEU A 93 5.87 -4.23 -5.50
C LEU A 93 4.34 -4.39 -5.53
N GLN A 94 3.62 -3.28 -5.68
CA GLN A 94 2.18 -3.28 -5.80
C GLN A 94 1.71 -4.01 -7.07
N VAL A 95 2.26 -3.67 -8.24
CA VAL A 95 1.91 -4.33 -9.52
C VAL A 95 2.21 -5.82 -9.46
N LYS A 96 3.37 -6.21 -8.94
CA LYS A 96 3.73 -7.62 -8.74
C LYS A 96 2.71 -8.35 -7.86
N GLN A 97 2.24 -7.71 -6.79
CA GLN A 97 1.20 -8.27 -5.92
C GLN A 97 -0.16 -8.35 -6.62
N ASP A 98 -0.52 -7.36 -7.43
CA ASP A 98 -1.78 -7.35 -8.18
C ASP A 98 -1.85 -8.46 -9.22
N ILE A 99 -0.75 -8.70 -9.94
CA ILE A 99 -0.62 -9.82 -10.87
C ILE A 99 -0.76 -11.15 -10.13
N TYR A 100 -0.03 -11.32 -9.02
CA TYR A 100 -0.10 -12.54 -8.22
C TYR A 100 -1.51 -12.82 -7.66
N GLN A 101 -2.25 -11.77 -7.28
CA GLN A 101 -3.61 -11.87 -6.77
C GLN A 101 -4.68 -11.92 -7.89
N GLY A 102 -4.29 -11.87 -9.16
CA GLY A 102 -5.22 -11.84 -10.30
C GLY A 102 -6.06 -10.57 -10.40
N ARG A 103 -5.64 -9.47 -9.74
CA ARG A 103 -6.31 -8.16 -9.81
C ARG A 103 -5.99 -7.40 -11.08
N LEU A 104 -4.87 -7.71 -11.72
CA LEU A 104 -4.47 -7.13 -13.00
C LEU A 104 -4.68 -8.17 -14.10
N PRO A 105 -5.71 -8.04 -14.96
CA PRO A 105 -5.92 -8.95 -16.07
C PRO A 105 -4.82 -8.76 -17.11
N LEU A 106 -4.15 -9.84 -17.49
CA LEU A 106 -3.05 -9.86 -18.45
C LEU A 106 -3.17 -11.07 -19.36
N THR A 107 -2.59 -10.98 -20.55
CA THR A 107 -2.33 -12.16 -21.38
C THR A 107 -1.20 -12.99 -20.76
N TYR A 108 -1.15 -14.28 -21.09
CA TYR A 108 -0.10 -15.18 -20.60
C TYR A 108 1.30 -14.68 -21.01
N ASP A 109 1.47 -14.28 -22.26
CA ASP A 109 2.78 -13.83 -22.78
C ASP A 109 3.28 -12.58 -22.06
N LEU A 110 2.40 -11.60 -21.81
CA LEU A 110 2.75 -10.39 -21.08
C LEU A 110 3.07 -10.69 -19.61
N ALA A 111 2.31 -11.59 -18.97
CA ALA A 111 2.61 -12.03 -17.61
C ALA A 111 4.00 -12.68 -17.55
N ALA A 112 4.33 -13.57 -18.49
CA ALA A 112 5.63 -14.23 -18.56
C ALA A 112 6.79 -13.21 -18.71
N GLU A 113 6.63 -12.21 -19.57
CA GLU A 113 7.61 -11.14 -19.74
C GLU A 113 7.81 -10.32 -18.46
N LEU A 114 6.72 -9.88 -17.82
CA LEU A 114 6.77 -9.13 -16.57
C LEU A 114 7.42 -9.93 -15.42
N PHE A 115 7.18 -11.24 -15.36
CA PHE A 115 7.85 -12.12 -14.40
C PHE A 115 9.34 -12.25 -14.68
N ALA A 116 9.76 -12.32 -15.96
CA ALA A 116 11.17 -12.32 -16.32
C ALA A 116 11.87 -11.04 -15.85
N TYR A 117 11.28 -9.86 -16.08
CA TYR A 117 11.81 -8.60 -15.56
C TYR A 117 11.84 -8.57 -14.03
N ALA A 118 10.80 -9.06 -13.36
CA ALA A 118 10.75 -9.10 -11.91
C ALA A 118 11.84 -9.99 -11.27
N ILE A 119 12.29 -11.04 -11.97
CA ILE A 119 13.41 -11.91 -11.54
C ILE A 119 14.75 -11.23 -11.84
N GLN A 120 14.85 -10.47 -12.93
CA GLN A 120 16.07 -9.75 -13.30
C GLN A 120 16.37 -8.59 -12.36
N CYS A 121 15.34 -7.90 -11.86
CA CYS A 121 15.47 -6.89 -10.82
C CYS A 121 15.93 -7.53 -9.51
N LYS A 122 17.21 -7.35 -9.18
CA LYS A 122 17.80 -7.75 -7.89
C LYS A 122 17.33 -6.86 -6.75
#